data_AF-A0A534XFP8-F1
#
_entry.id   AF-A0A534XFP8-F1
#
_cell.length_a   1.000
_cell.length_b   1.000
_cell.length_c   1.000
_cell.angle_alpha   90.00
_cell.angle_beta   90.00
_cell.angle_gamma   90.00
#
_symmetry.space_group_name_H-M   'P 1'
#
loop_
_entity.id
_entity.type
_entity.pdbx_description
1 polymer ?
#
loop_
_entity_poly.entity_id
_entity_poly.type
_entity_poly.pdbx_seq_one_letter_code
_entity_poly.pdbx_strand_id
1 'polypeptide(L)'
;MWPRGRAHCAEGHPLAELQTKSLAYAMRRYAVVDGALHSAAPEDEEAVVSEQGKPVLRRTRALEPERQTATIIAYAHCPSCRPVLYLARAHWGDEVHEREPWAEWQLEFVEGRLVRLVPVRLDTRDDVGPALRREGLKILDDDERLACLHFARRAAERGRMPGAE
;
A
#
# COMPACT_ATOMS: atom_id res chain seq x y z
N MET A 1 -14.91 -0.35 -2.23
CA MET A 1 -13.67 -0.48 -1.45
C MET A 1 -13.53 -1.92 -1.02
N TRP A 2 -12.33 -2.47 -1.21
CA TRP A 2 -11.93 -3.84 -0.81
C TRP A 2 -12.51 -4.24 0.55
N PRO A 3 -12.94 -5.50 0.77
CA PRO A 3 -13.36 -5.92 2.11
C PRO A 3 -12.17 -5.77 3.06
N ARG A 4 -12.27 -4.80 3.97
CA ARG A 4 -11.24 -4.48 4.96
C ARG A 4 -10.83 -5.77 5.68
N GLY A 5 -9.52 -6.00 5.80
CA GLY A 5 -8.95 -7.11 6.58
C GLY A 5 -8.71 -8.43 5.83
N ARG A 6 -9.08 -8.57 4.55
CA ARG A 6 -8.75 -9.79 3.79
C ARG A 6 -7.34 -9.84 3.22
N ALA A 7 -6.84 -8.71 2.72
CA ALA A 7 -5.45 -8.59 2.29
C ALA A 7 -4.64 -7.96 3.43
N HIS A 8 -3.53 -8.59 3.78
CA HIS A 8 -2.68 -8.18 4.88
C HIS A 8 -1.20 -8.43 4.55
N CYS A 9 -0.30 -7.80 5.32
CA CYS A 9 1.12 -8.16 5.28
C CYS A 9 1.40 -9.39 6.15
N ALA A 10 2.67 -9.83 6.22
CA ALA A 10 3.07 -10.98 7.06
C ALA A 10 2.69 -10.79 8.55
N GLU A 11 2.77 -9.57 9.06
CA GLU A 11 2.39 -9.21 10.45
C GLU A 11 0.88 -9.03 10.67
N GLY A 12 0.05 -9.27 9.65
CA GLY A 12 -1.40 -9.15 9.75
C GLY A 12 -1.96 -7.72 9.65
N HIS A 13 -1.13 -6.71 9.39
CA HIS A 13 -1.63 -5.35 9.16
C HIS A 13 -2.48 -5.28 7.88
N PRO A 14 -3.68 -4.68 7.92
CA PRO A 14 -4.55 -4.61 6.75
C PRO A 14 -3.96 -3.73 5.66
N LEU A 15 -4.11 -4.17 4.40
CA LEU A 15 -3.71 -3.42 3.21
C LEU A 15 -4.95 -2.82 2.55
N ALA A 16 -5.05 -1.49 2.55
CA ALA A 16 -6.22 -0.78 2.04
C ALA A 16 -6.22 -0.64 0.50
N GLU A 17 -5.03 -0.49 -0.09
CA GLU A 17 -4.83 -0.37 -1.54
C GLU A 17 -3.74 -1.34 -1.99
N LEU A 18 -3.95 -1.95 -3.15
CA LEU A 18 -2.97 -2.80 -3.83
C LEU A 18 -2.76 -2.23 -5.24
N GLN A 19 -1.53 -2.38 -5.74
CA GLN A 19 -1.15 -2.06 -7.12
C GLN A 19 -1.13 -3.33 -7.96
N THR A 20 -1.37 -3.23 -9.26
CA THR A 20 -1.26 -4.38 -10.17
C THR A 20 -0.73 -3.94 -11.52
N LYS A 21 -0.03 -4.86 -12.19
CA LYS A 21 0.37 -4.75 -13.60
C LYS A 21 -0.35 -5.77 -14.49
N SER A 22 -1.24 -6.60 -13.92
CA SER A 22 -1.93 -7.68 -14.64
C SER A 22 -3.09 -7.17 -15.51
N LEU A 23 -3.50 -5.91 -15.37
CA LEU A 23 -4.57 -5.29 -16.16
C LEU A 23 -4.00 -4.31 -17.18
N ALA A 24 -4.61 -4.29 -18.37
CA ALA A 24 -4.07 -3.61 -19.56
C ALA A 24 -3.97 -2.07 -19.46
N TYR A 25 -4.63 -1.45 -18.48
CA TYR A 25 -4.68 0.00 -18.34
C TYR A 25 -3.89 0.49 -17.12
N ALA A 26 -2.62 0.83 -17.35
CA ALA A 26 -1.80 1.52 -16.37
C ALA A 26 -2.54 2.77 -15.85
N MET A 27 -2.61 2.93 -14.53
CA MET A 27 -3.28 4.02 -13.80
C MET A 27 -4.81 3.95 -13.62
N ARG A 28 -5.53 2.96 -14.15
CA ARG A 28 -6.97 2.81 -13.82
C ARG A 28 -7.13 2.26 -12.41
N ARG A 29 -8.02 2.86 -11.62
CA ARG A 29 -8.36 2.38 -10.28
C ARG A 29 -9.50 1.36 -10.37
N TYR A 30 -9.38 0.31 -9.57
CA TYR A 30 -10.39 -0.73 -9.43
C TYR A 30 -10.79 -0.86 -7.96
N ALA A 31 -12.04 -1.23 -7.72
CA ALA A 31 -12.57 -1.52 -6.40
C ALA A 31 -13.24 -2.89 -6.41
N VAL A 32 -13.01 -3.67 -5.37
CA VAL A 32 -13.81 -4.87 -5.10
C VAL A 32 -14.83 -4.50 -4.02
N VAL A 33 -16.13 -4.60 -4.31
CA VAL A 33 -17.23 -4.31 -3.37
C VAL A 33 -18.11 -5.54 -3.31
N ASP A 34 -18.34 -6.09 -2.12
CA ASP A 34 -19.16 -7.31 -1.94
C ASP A 34 -18.76 -8.46 -2.89
N GLY A 35 -17.45 -8.58 -3.12
CA GLY A 35 -16.86 -9.57 -4.02
C GLY A 35 -17.01 -9.28 -5.51
N ALA A 36 -17.66 -8.20 -5.93
CA ALA A 36 -17.74 -7.77 -7.34
C ALA A 36 -16.62 -6.77 -7.68
N LEU A 37 -16.03 -6.92 -8.86
CA LEU A 37 -15.04 -6.01 -9.41
C LEU A 37 -15.72 -4.82 -10.09
N HIS A 38 -15.20 -3.63 -9.82
CA HIS A 38 -15.61 -2.40 -10.45
C HIS A 38 -14.40 -1.61 -10.91
N SER A 39 -14.49 -0.93 -12.04
CA SER A 39 -13.58 0.16 -12.34
C SER A 39 -14.11 1.46 -11.75
N ALA A 40 -13.20 2.31 -11.29
CA ALA A 40 -13.55 3.61 -10.78
C ALA A 40 -13.38 4.66 -11.89
N ALA A 41 -14.41 5.49 -12.06
CA ALA A 41 -14.34 6.69 -12.87
C ALA A 41 -13.31 7.69 -12.28
N PRO A 42 -12.95 8.75 -13.03
CA PRO A 42 -12.23 9.88 -12.48
C PRO A 42 -12.90 10.42 -11.21
N GLU A 43 -12.08 10.99 -10.33
CA GLU A 43 -12.57 11.59 -9.09
C GLU A 43 -13.34 12.87 -9.39
N ASP A 44 -14.53 12.97 -8.83
CA ASP A 44 -15.28 14.21 -8.77
C ASP A 44 -15.07 14.83 -7.38
N GLU A 45 -14.83 16.14 -7.35
CA GLU A 45 -14.58 16.90 -6.13
C GLU A 45 -15.59 18.03 -6.01
N GLU A 46 -16.26 18.09 -4.87
CA GLU A 46 -17.20 19.18 -4.57
C GLU A 46 -17.00 19.69 -3.14
N ALA A 47 -17.06 21.02 -2.99
CA ALA A 47 -17.05 21.66 -1.69
C ALA A 47 -18.46 21.55 -1.07
N VAL A 48 -18.55 20.90 0.08
CA VAL A 48 -19.79 20.73 0.82
C VAL A 48 -19.62 21.19 2.26
N VAL A 49 -20.71 21.46 2.95
CA VAL A 49 -20.69 21.68 4.39
C VAL A 49 -20.97 20.33 5.06
N SER A 50 -20.04 19.89 5.91
CA SER A 50 -20.20 18.68 6.73
C SER A 50 -21.39 18.82 7.70
N GLU A 51 -21.85 17.70 8.25
CA GLU A 51 -22.91 17.70 9.28
C GLU A 51 -22.55 18.55 10.52
N GLN A 52 -21.25 18.79 10.75
CA GLN A 52 -20.74 19.65 11.82
C GLN A 52 -20.61 21.13 11.43
N GLY A 53 -21.14 21.54 10.27
CA GLY A 53 -21.10 22.92 9.81
C GLY A 53 -19.74 23.39 9.26
N LYS A 54 -18.76 22.48 9.10
CA LYS A 54 -17.44 22.80 8.55
C LYS A 54 -17.41 22.62 7.04
N PRO A 55 -16.82 23.56 6.27
CA PRO A 55 -16.57 23.33 4.85
C PRO A 55 -15.56 22.19 4.68
N VAL A 56 -15.92 21.20 3.87
CA VAL A 56 -15.10 20.02 3.54
C VAL A 56 -15.12 19.77 2.04
N LEU A 57 -14.05 19.17 1.52
CA LEU A 57 -14.00 18.69 0.15
C LEU A 57 -14.50 17.24 0.12
N ARG A 58 -15.65 17.00 -0.51
CA ARG A 58 -16.18 15.64 -0.72
C ARG A 58 -15.68 15.12 -2.06
N ARG A 59 -15.01 13.97 -2.00
CA ARG A 59 -14.50 13.24 -3.16
C ARG A 59 -15.41 12.05 -3.44
N THR A 60 -15.92 11.95 -4.65
CA THR A 60 -16.75 10.81 -5.07
C THR A 60 -16.23 10.20 -6.36
N ARG A 61 -16.50 8.91 -6.55
CA ARG A 61 -16.14 8.17 -7.76
C ARG A 61 -17.29 7.25 -8.12
N ALA A 62 -17.79 7.35 -9.34
CA ALA A 62 -18.70 6.35 -9.87
C ALA A 62 -17.97 5.02 -10.04
N LEU A 63 -18.66 3.92 -9.70
CA LEU A 63 -18.15 2.56 -9.86
C LEU A 63 -18.91 1.87 -10.98
N GLU A 64 -18.20 1.43 -12.01
CA GLU A 64 -18.75 0.71 -13.15
C GLU A 64 -18.44 -0.78 -13.00
N PRO A 65 -19.44 -1.69 -13.06
CA PRO A 65 -19.20 -3.12 -12.95
C PRO A 65 -18.28 -3.65 -14.05
N GLU A 66 -17.27 -4.43 -13.65
CA GLU A 66 -16.36 -5.13 -14.56
C GLU A 66 -16.69 -6.62 -14.54
N ARG A 67 -17.04 -7.20 -15.68
CA ARG A 67 -17.42 -8.64 -15.79
C ARG A 67 -16.27 -9.54 -16.24
N GLN A 68 -15.04 -9.08 -16.14
CA GLN A 68 -13.90 -9.87 -16.61
C GLN A 68 -13.68 -11.15 -15.79
N THR A 69 -13.27 -12.21 -16.48
CA THR A 69 -12.71 -13.43 -15.88
C THR A 69 -11.19 -13.35 -16.01
N ALA A 70 -10.48 -13.26 -14.88
CA ALA A 70 -9.06 -12.96 -14.87
C ALA A 70 -8.35 -13.44 -13.59
N THR A 71 -7.06 -13.74 -13.71
CA THR A 71 -6.15 -13.87 -12.57
C THR A 71 -5.31 -12.60 -12.48
N ILE A 72 -5.33 -11.94 -11.33
CA ILE A 72 -4.65 -10.66 -11.09
C ILE A 72 -3.63 -10.85 -9.98
N ILE A 73 -2.38 -10.45 -10.24
CA ILE A 73 -1.36 -10.31 -9.20
C ILE A 73 -1.41 -8.87 -8.70
N ALA A 74 -1.68 -8.69 -7.42
CA ALA A 74 -1.77 -7.40 -6.78
C ALA A 74 -0.80 -7.34 -5.59
N TYR A 75 -0.13 -6.20 -5.42
CA TYR A 75 0.93 -6.05 -4.44
C TYR A 75 0.87 -4.72 -3.71
N ALA A 76 1.47 -4.66 -2.53
CA ALA A 76 1.68 -3.43 -1.79
C ALA A 76 2.90 -3.53 -0.87
N HIS A 77 3.40 -2.38 -0.46
CA HIS A 77 4.26 -2.25 0.71
C HIS A 77 3.39 -1.99 1.94
N CYS A 78 3.72 -2.61 3.08
CA CYS A 78 2.98 -2.36 4.31
C CYS A 78 3.40 -1.02 4.96
N PRO A 79 2.52 0.00 5.03
CA PRO A 79 2.89 1.26 5.65
C PRO A 79 2.97 1.16 7.18
N SER A 80 2.31 0.17 7.80
CA SER A 80 2.29 0.02 9.27
C SER A 80 3.56 -0.62 9.80
N CYS A 81 4.16 -1.55 9.04
CA CYS A 81 5.42 -2.17 9.42
C CYS A 81 6.55 -1.14 9.50
N ARG A 82 7.47 -1.34 10.45
CA ARG A 82 8.71 -0.59 10.51
C ARG A 82 9.59 -1.01 9.32
N PRO A 83 10.04 -0.07 8.45
CA PRO A 83 10.92 -0.41 7.34
C PRO A 83 12.29 -0.89 7.81
N VAL A 84 13.01 -1.56 6.93
CA VAL A 84 14.47 -1.73 7.04
C VAL A 84 15.13 -0.48 6.47
N LEU A 85 16.09 0.09 7.20
CA LEU A 85 16.87 1.22 6.75
C LEU A 85 18.16 0.74 6.10
N TYR A 86 18.55 1.38 5.01
CA TYR A 86 19.81 1.08 4.33
C TYR A 86 20.43 2.34 3.75
N LEU A 87 21.75 2.30 3.56
CA LEU A 87 22.49 3.34 2.86
C LEU A 87 22.56 3.00 1.38
N ALA A 88 22.20 3.98 0.56
CA ALA A 88 22.48 3.95 -0.87
C ALA A 88 23.16 5.24 -1.30
N ARG A 89 23.93 5.15 -2.38
CA ARG A 89 24.68 6.29 -2.90
C ARG A 89 23.73 7.27 -3.59
N ALA A 90 23.73 8.51 -3.10
CA ALA A 90 23.07 9.65 -3.72
C ALA A 90 24.11 10.58 -4.38
N HIS A 91 23.64 11.66 -5.00
CA HIS A 91 24.48 12.60 -5.74
C HIS A 91 25.59 13.28 -4.90
N TRP A 92 25.42 13.39 -3.57
CA TRP A 92 26.35 14.11 -2.68
C TRP A 92 26.85 13.28 -1.49
N GLY A 93 26.70 11.96 -1.51
CA GLY A 93 27.10 11.07 -0.41
C GLY A 93 26.14 9.90 -0.24
N ASP A 94 26.27 9.17 0.86
CA ASP A 94 25.31 8.13 1.23
C ASP A 94 24.06 8.75 1.84
N GLU A 95 22.89 8.27 1.42
CA GLU A 95 21.58 8.68 1.93
C GLU A 95 20.88 7.49 2.61
N VAL A 96 20.08 7.79 3.64
CA VAL A 96 19.26 6.80 4.33
C VAL A 96 17.98 6.59 3.54
N HIS A 97 17.78 5.35 3.07
CA HIS A 97 16.57 4.91 2.40
C HIS A 97 15.78 3.92 3.25
N GLU A 98 14.49 3.81 2.94
CA GLU A 98 13.57 2.88 3.57
C GLU A 98 13.20 1.75 2.60
N ARG A 99 13.05 0.54 3.12
CA ARG A 99 12.35 -0.55 2.44
C ARG A 99 11.30 -1.14 3.36
N GLU A 100 10.03 -0.92 3.05
CA GLU A 100 8.94 -1.63 3.72
C GLU A 100 8.81 -3.09 3.24
N PRO A 101 8.34 -4.01 4.11
CA PRO A 101 8.01 -5.37 3.71
C PRO A 101 6.98 -5.42 2.58
N TRP A 102 7.22 -6.33 1.64
CA TRP A 102 6.39 -6.56 0.46
C TRP A 102 5.26 -7.53 0.76
N ALA A 103 4.08 -7.27 0.22
CA ALA A 103 2.96 -8.20 0.23
C ALA A 103 2.41 -8.33 -1.18
N GLU A 104 2.27 -9.57 -1.65
CA GLU A 104 1.77 -9.93 -2.97
C GLU A 104 0.67 -10.98 -2.84
N TRP A 105 -0.40 -10.78 -3.59
CA TRP A 105 -1.63 -11.54 -3.56
C TRP A 105 -2.06 -11.90 -4.97
N GLN A 106 -2.58 -13.11 -5.12
CA GLN A 106 -3.27 -13.56 -6.33
C GLN A 106 -4.78 -13.49 -6.09
N LEU A 107 -5.47 -12.82 -7.00
CA LEU A 107 -6.90 -12.69 -7.04
C LEU A 107 -7.43 -13.41 -8.27
N GLU A 108 -8.44 -14.25 -8.11
CA GLU A 108 -9.14 -14.90 -9.22
C GLU A 108 -10.56 -14.35 -9.30
N PHE A 109 -10.90 -13.82 -10.48
CA PHE A 109 -12.23 -13.33 -10.82
C PHE A 109 -12.85 -14.22 -11.88
N VAL A 110 -14.13 -14.54 -11.71
CA VAL A 110 -14.99 -15.21 -12.69
C VAL A 110 -16.22 -14.33 -12.91
N GLU A 111 -16.45 -13.89 -14.14
CA GLU A 111 -17.55 -12.97 -14.48
C GLU A 111 -17.62 -11.73 -13.56
N GLY A 112 -16.45 -11.16 -13.22
CA GLY A 112 -16.35 -10.02 -12.31
C GLY A 112 -16.47 -10.34 -10.82
N ARG A 113 -16.67 -11.60 -10.43
CA ARG A 113 -16.79 -12.03 -9.03
C ARG A 113 -15.47 -12.61 -8.53
N LEU A 114 -14.97 -12.09 -7.40
CA LEU A 114 -13.82 -12.62 -6.69
C LEU A 114 -14.17 -14.00 -6.11
N VAL A 115 -13.59 -15.05 -6.69
CA VAL A 115 -13.81 -16.43 -6.24
C VAL A 115 -12.66 -16.94 -5.37
N ARG A 116 -11.46 -16.37 -5.52
CA ARG A 116 -10.29 -16.76 -4.74
C ARG A 116 -9.36 -15.58 -4.49
N LEU A 117 -8.80 -15.57 -3.29
CA LEU A 117 -7.78 -14.63 -2.86
C LEU A 117 -6.75 -15.41 -2.04
N VAL A 118 -5.50 -15.46 -2.50
CA VAL A 118 -4.43 -16.18 -1.81
C VAL A 118 -3.16 -15.33 -1.76
N PRO A 119 -2.41 -15.37 -0.65
CA PRO A 119 -1.11 -14.74 -0.60
C PRO A 119 -0.15 -15.50 -1.52
N VAL A 120 0.63 -14.76 -2.31
CA VAL A 120 1.71 -15.30 -3.15
C VAL A 120 3.04 -15.15 -2.43
N ARG A 121 3.27 -13.97 -1.84
CA ARG A 121 4.48 -13.65 -1.09
C ARG A 121 4.17 -12.61 -0.02
N LEU A 122 4.50 -12.91 1.23
CA LEU A 122 4.39 -11.97 2.34
C LEU A 122 5.75 -11.87 3.01
N ASP A 123 6.52 -10.84 2.67
CA ASP A 123 7.80 -10.60 3.30
C ASP A 123 7.58 -10.06 4.71
N THR A 124 8.40 -10.54 5.63
CA THR A 124 8.65 -9.92 6.94
C THR A 124 9.82 -8.95 6.83
N ARG A 125 10.08 -8.22 7.91
CA ARG A 125 11.26 -7.38 8.01
C ARG A 125 12.56 -8.20 7.96
N ASP A 126 12.52 -9.41 8.51
CA ASP A 126 13.65 -10.34 8.56
C ASP A 126 13.98 -10.93 7.18
N ASP A 127 13.04 -10.89 6.24
CA ASP A 127 13.28 -11.25 4.84
C ASP A 127 13.94 -10.10 4.04
N VAL A 128 13.54 -8.86 4.34
CA VAL A 128 14.00 -7.66 3.62
C VAL A 128 15.49 -7.42 3.83
N GLY A 129 16.00 -7.56 5.06
CA GLY A 129 17.40 -7.29 5.36
C GLY A 129 18.37 -8.18 4.56
N PRO A 130 18.27 -9.51 4.65
CA PRO A 130 19.07 -10.42 3.83
C PRO A 130 18.95 -10.16 2.32
N ALA A 131 17.79 -9.72 1.82
CA ALA A 131 17.65 -9.32 0.41
C ALA A 131 18.51 -8.10 0.06
N LEU A 132 18.43 -7.03 0.85
CA LEU A 132 19.23 -5.81 0.64
C LEU A 132 20.74 -6.09 0.76
N ARG A 133 21.16 -6.96 1.70
CA ARG A 133 22.57 -7.37 1.80
C ARG A 133 23.04 -8.12 0.55
N ARG A 134 22.21 -8.98 -0.03
CA ARG A 134 22.51 -9.68 -1.30
C ARG A 134 22.61 -8.71 -2.48
N GLU A 135 21.92 -7.57 -2.42
CA GLU A 135 22.06 -6.46 -3.37
C GLU A 135 23.33 -5.61 -3.13
N GLY A 136 24.13 -5.92 -2.10
CA GLY A 136 25.35 -5.19 -1.75
C GLY A 136 25.10 -3.89 -0.95
N LEU A 137 23.89 -3.71 -0.43
CA LEU A 137 23.52 -2.52 0.33
C LEU A 137 23.89 -2.66 1.81
N LYS A 138 24.37 -1.57 2.40
CA LYS A 138 24.64 -1.51 3.84
C LYS A 138 23.36 -1.22 4.60
N ILE A 139 22.96 -2.13 5.47
CA ILE A 139 21.80 -1.94 6.36
C ILE A 139 22.23 -1.12 7.58
N LEU A 140 21.32 -0.29 8.07
CA LEU A 140 21.45 0.37 9.35
C LEU A 140 20.66 -0.42 10.41
N ASP A 141 21.34 -0.79 11.49
CA ASP A 141 20.68 -1.41 12.63
C ASP A 141 19.82 -0.37 13.37
N ASP A 142 18.74 -0.82 14.03
CA ASP A 142 17.73 0.06 14.60
C ASP A 142 18.23 0.94 15.75
N ASP A 143 19.30 0.51 16.41
CA ASP A 143 19.97 1.18 17.51
C ASP A 143 21.08 2.14 17.04
N GLU A 144 21.42 2.12 15.75
CA GLU A 144 22.34 3.11 15.19
C GLU A 144 21.74 4.52 15.30
N ARG A 145 22.60 5.50 15.60
CA ARG A 145 22.19 6.90 15.81
C ARG A 145 21.37 7.45 14.65
N LEU A 146 21.77 7.15 13.40
CA LEU A 146 21.06 7.62 12.20
C LEU A 146 19.68 6.98 12.08
N ALA A 147 19.56 5.68 12.36
CA ALA A 147 18.29 4.98 12.35
C ALA A 147 17.33 5.54 13.41
N CYS A 148 17.81 5.73 14.64
CA CYS A 148 17.05 6.33 15.73
C CYS A 148 16.47 7.71 15.33
N LEU A 149 17.31 8.59 14.78
CA LEU A 149 16.90 9.92 14.34
C LEU A 149 15.85 9.86 13.21
N HIS A 150 16.05 8.95 12.25
CA HIS A 150 15.13 8.77 11.13
C HIS A 150 13.75 8.30 11.60
N PHE A 151 13.69 7.31 12.49
CA PHE A 151 12.42 6.82 13.03
C PHE A 151 11.72 7.84 13.92
N ALA A 152 12.46 8.62 14.70
CA ALA A 152 11.88 9.73 15.47
C ALA A 152 11.22 10.77 14.55
N ARG A 153 11.87 11.13 13.44
CA ARG A 153 11.30 12.02 12.41
C ARG A 153 10.03 11.42 11.80
N ARG A 154 10.07 10.16 11.38
CA ARG A 154 8.92 9.45 10.80
C ARG A 154 7.72 9.43 11.76
N ALA A 155 7.95 9.19 13.05
CA ALA A 155 6.90 9.20 14.07
C ALA A 155 6.27 10.60 14.22
N ALA A 156 7.08 11.65 14.23
CA ALA A 156 6.60 13.03 14.31
C ALA A 156 5.78 13.44 13.08
N GLU A 157 6.17 13.00 11.89
CA GLU A 157 5.44 13.27 10.63
C GLU A 157 4.08 12.56 10.59
N ARG A 158 4.02 11.30 11.05
CA ARG A 158 2.75 10.56 11.17
C ARG A 158 1.78 11.22 12.13
N GLY A 159 2.27 11.76 13.25
CA GLY A 159 1.45 12.51 14.21
C GLY A 159 0.94 13.85 13.70
N ARG A 160 1.47 14.37 12.59
CA ARG A 160 1.06 15.64 11.96
C ARG A 160 0.07 15.46 10.80
N MET A 161 -0.17 14.23 10.34
CA MET A 161 -1.25 13.98 9.40
C MET A 161 -2.58 14.08 10.14
N PRO A 162 -3.53 14.94 9.71
CA PRO A 162 -4.84 15.00 10.35
C PRO A 162 -5.50 13.63 10.22
N GLY A 163 -5.79 13.01 11.37
CA GLY A 163 -6.48 11.72 11.44
C GLY A 163 -7.81 11.83 10.71
N ALA A 164 -8.00 10.97 9.71
CA ALA A 164 -9.33 10.59 9.25
C ALA A 164 -9.93 9.69 10.34
N GLU A 165 -10.55 10.29 11.34
CA GLU A 165 -11.59 9.65 12.15
C GLU A 165 -12.94 9.77 11.43
#